data_AF-A0AAD9JFD0-F1
#
_entry.id   AF-A0AAD9JFD0-F1
#
_cell.length_a   1.000
_cell.length_b   1.000
_cell.length_c   1.000
_cell.angle_alpha   90.00
_cell.angle_beta   90.00
_cell.angle_gamma   90.00
#
_symmetry.space_group_name_H-M   'P 1'
#
loop_
_entity.id
_entity.type
_entity.pdbx_description
1 polymer ?
#
loop_
_entity_poly.entity_id
_entity_poly.type
_entity_poly.pdbx_seq_one_letter_code
_entity_poly.pdbx_strand_id
1 'polypeptide(L)'
;MSTTLGSRTLKATSTWDTERYSTRDKHQDKEIQRRITAGWIAFAKHRNIFKGNIGTCLKRKVYHSCVFRPMIYGAETRALTTQAQIKLAAAQTKFTYWDRKPTSE
;
A
#
# COMPACT_ATOMS: atom_id res chain seq x y z
N MET A 1 -15.28 15.14 -49.84
CA MET A 1 -14.88 15.73 -48.54
C MET A 1 -14.89 14.61 -47.52
N SER A 2 -13.73 14.10 -47.12
CA SER A 2 -13.63 13.00 -46.15
C SER A 2 -12.61 13.36 -45.09
N THR A 3 -13.08 13.47 -43.86
CA THR A 3 -12.35 13.82 -42.64
C THR A 3 -11.50 12.64 -42.19
N THR A 4 -10.22 12.86 -41.89
CA THR A 4 -9.38 11.84 -41.23
C THR A 4 -9.07 12.29 -39.80
N LEU A 5 -9.53 11.48 -38.84
CA LEU A 5 -9.32 11.60 -37.42
C LEU A 5 -7.82 11.63 -37.08
N GLY A 6 -7.48 12.42 -36.05
CA GLY A 6 -6.12 12.55 -35.53
C GLY A 6 -5.52 11.23 -35.05
N SER A 7 -4.59 10.70 -35.85
CA SER A 7 -3.71 9.59 -35.49
C SER A 7 -2.63 10.10 -34.54
N ARG A 8 -2.88 10.00 -33.23
CA ARG A 8 -1.86 10.27 -32.21
C ARG A 8 -0.95 9.04 -32.12
N THR A 9 0.20 9.11 -32.79
CA THR A 9 1.21 8.05 -32.85
C THR A 9 1.70 7.70 -31.44
N LEU A 10 1.46 6.47 -30.98
CA LEU A 10 2.16 5.91 -29.82
C LEU A 10 3.61 5.69 -30.25
N LYS A 11 4.55 6.47 -29.72
CA LYS A 11 5.97 6.25 -29.97
C LYS A 11 6.34 4.85 -29.47
N ALA A 12 6.89 4.02 -30.36
CA ALA A 12 7.50 2.76 -29.99
C ALA A 12 8.61 3.02 -28.96
N THR A 13 8.37 2.66 -27.70
CA THR A 13 9.38 2.70 -26.66
C THR A 13 10.46 1.67 -26.99
N SER A 14 11.73 2.04 -26.89
CA SER A 14 12.82 1.12 -27.17
C SER A 14 12.75 -0.10 -26.23
N THR A 15 13.23 -1.26 -26.67
CA THR A 15 13.23 -2.50 -25.87
C THR A 15 13.86 -2.30 -24.49
N TRP A 16 14.89 -1.46 -24.40
CA TRP A 16 15.55 -1.05 -23.17
C TRP A 16 14.64 -0.25 -22.22
N ASP A 17 13.75 0.60 -22.75
CA ASP A 17 12.79 1.36 -21.95
C ASP A 17 11.71 0.42 -21.37
N THR A 18 11.24 -0.55 -22.16
CA THR A 18 10.28 -1.57 -21.73
C THR A 18 10.86 -2.47 -20.63
N GLU A 19 12.11 -2.90 -20.77
CA GLU A 19 12.78 -3.74 -19.77
C GLU A 19 13.05 -2.99 -18.45
N ARG A 20 13.48 -1.73 -18.52
CA ARG A 20 13.64 -0.86 -17.35
C ARG A 20 12.31 -0.61 -16.64
N TYR A 21 11.23 -0.39 -17.39
CA TYR A 21 9.90 -0.20 -16.82
C TYR A 21 9.41 -1.47 -16.09
N SER A 22 9.55 -2.64 -16.73
CA SER A 22 9.20 -3.93 -16.13
C SER A 22 10.00 -4.24 -14.87
N THR A 23 11.31 -3.96 -14.90
CA THR A 23 12.20 -4.21 -13.76
C THR A 23 11.85 -3.28 -12.59
N ARG A 24 11.59 -2.00 -12.87
CA ARG A 24 11.15 -1.02 -11.87
C ARG A 24 9.83 -1.44 -11.21
N ASP A 25 8.86 -1.91 -11.98
CA ASP A 25 7.57 -2.38 -11.46
C ASP A 25 7.73 -3.60 -10.53
N LYS A 26 8.55 -4.57 -10.92
CA LYS A 26 8.90 -5.74 -10.08
C LYS A 26 9.59 -5.33 -8.76
N HIS A 27 10.46 -4.33 -8.79
CA HIS A 27 11.09 -3.80 -7.58
C HIS A 27 10.11 -3.05 -6.68
N GLN A 28 9.13 -2.34 -7.27
CA GLN A 28 8.08 -1.66 -6.52
C GLN A 28 7.17 -2.67 -5.81
N ASP A 29 6.76 -3.74 -6.48
CA ASP A 29 5.95 -4.79 -5.87
C ASP A 29 6.65 -5.48 -4.69
N LYS A 30 7.94 -5.81 -4.84
CA LYS A 30 8.74 -6.38 -3.74
C LYS A 30 8.83 -5.43 -2.54
N GLU A 31 8.98 -4.14 -2.78
CA GLU A 31 9.03 -3.12 -1.73
C GLU A 31 7.68 -2.95 -1.02
N ILE A 32 6.57 -2.98 -1.75
CA ILE A 32 5.22 -2.93 -1.17
C ILE A 32 5.00 -4.15 -0.26
N GLN A 33 5.38 -5.34 -0.70
CA GLN A 33 5.27 -6.55 0.11
C GLN A 33 6.11 -6.45 1.40
N ARG A 34 7.37 -5.99 1.29
CA ARG A 34 8.23 -5.78 2.47
C ARG A 34 7.60 -4.86 3.51
N ARG A 35 6.92 -3.79 3.07
CA ARG A 35 6.27 -2.84 3.97
C ARG A 35 4.99 -3.36 4.59
N ILE A 36 4.20 -4.13 3.83
CA ILE A 36 3.05 -4.86 4.39
C ILE A 36 3.55 -5.80 5.48
N THR A 37 4.62 -6.56 5.23
CA THR A 37 5.24 -7.43 6.24
C THR A 37 5.76 -6.64 7.44
N ALA A 38 6.42 -5.50 7.24
CA ALA A 38 6.87 -4.64 8.34
C ALA A 38 5.70 -4.10 9.18
N GLY A 39 4.60 -3.70 8.54
CA GLY A 39 3.36 -3.30 9.20
C GLY A 39 2.78 -4.43 10.06
N TRP A 40 2.73 -5.65 9.53
CA TRP A 40 2.30 -6.84 10.29
C TRP A 40 3.21 -7.16 11.48
N ILE A 41 4.54 -7.07 11.32
CA ILE A 41 5.49 -7.27 12.40
C ILE A 41 5.29 -6.22 13.50
N ALA A 42 5.13 -4.94 13.12
CA ALA A 42 4.85 -3.87 14.07
C ALA A 42 3.51 -4.10 14.81
N PHE A 43 2.46 -4.51 14.09
CA PHE A 43 1.18 -4.86 14.68
C PHE A 43 1.29 -6.03 15.67
N ALA A 44 2.00 -7.10 15.30
CA ALA A 44 2.21 -8.27 16.15
C ALA A 44 2.95 -7.90 17.45
N LYS A 45 3.97 -7.02 17.37
CA LYS A 45 4.69 -6.50 18.55
C LYS A 45 3.78 -5.77 19.54
N HIS A 46 2.72 -5.13 19.06
CA HIS A 46 1.79 -4.32 19.86
C HIS A 46 0.44 -5.02 20.09
N ARG A 47 0.35 -6.32 19.82
CA ARG A 47 -0.89 -7.11 19.90
C ARG A 47 -1.55 -7.06 21.27
N ASN A 48 -0.76 -6.99 22.34
CA ASN A 48 -1.22 -6.82 23.71
C ASN A 48 -1.99 -5.51 23.91
N ILE A 49 -1.56 -4.42 23.29
CA ILE A 49 -2.23 -3.10 23.34
C ILE A 49 -3.57 -3.15 22.59
N PHE A 50 -3.59 -3.80 21.43
CA PHE A 50 -4.82 -3.92 20.62
C PHE A 50 -5.85 -4.87 21.26
N LYS A 51 -5.39 -5.92 21.94
CA LYS A 51 -6.24 -6.87 22.68
C LYS A 51 -6.67 -6.36 24.05
N GLY A 52 -5.93 -5.44 24.65
CA GLY A 52 -6.26 -4.88 25.96
C GLY A 52 -7.54 -4.06 25.95
N ASN A 53 -8.16 -3.91 27.12
CA ASN A 53 -9.29 -3.00 27.35
C ASN A 53 -8.80 -1.55 27.43
N ILE A 54 -8.30 -1.04 26.31
CA ILE A 54 -7.78 0.31 26.14
C ILE A 54 -8.77 1.11 25.29
N GLY A 55 -8.94 2.40 25.61
CA GLY A 55 -9.80 3.30 24.85
C GLY A 55 -9.44 3.32 23.35
N THR A 56 -10.46 3.27 22.51
CA THR A 56 -10.33 3.21 21.03
C THR A 56 -9.54 4.38 20.44
N CYS A 57 -9.57 5.56 21.08
CA CYS A 57 -8.73 6.70 20.72
C CYS A 57 -7.22 6.37 20.77
N LEU A 58 -6.79 5.67 21.82
CA LEU A 58 -5.38 5.35 22.02
C LEU A 58 -4.93 4.24 21.06
N LYS A 59 -5.78 3.21 20.87
CA LYS A 59 -5.54 2.16 19.85
C LYS A 59 -5.35 2.77 18.45
N ARG A 60 -6.19 3.74 18.09
CA ARG A 60 -6.10 4.46 16.81
C ARG A 60 -4.80 5.24 16.67
N LYS A 61 -4.35 5.93 17.74
CA LYS A 61 -3.07 6.65 17.73
C LYS A 61 -1.90 5.70 17.53
N VAL A 62 -1.84 4.61 18.29
CA VAL A 62 -0.79 3.58 18.18
C VAL A 62 -0.77 2.96 16.79
N TYR A 63 -1.93 2.67 16.23
CA TYR A 63 -2.05 2.17 14.87
C TYR A 63 -1.50 3.16 13.83
N HIS A 64 -1.89 4.43 13.89
CA HIS A 64 -1.40 5.46 12.98
C HIS A 64 0.11 5.74 13.14
N SER A 65 0.66 5.64 14.34
CA SER A 65 2.09 5.89 14.57
C SER A 65 2.96 4.69 14.21
N CYS A 66 2.54 3.48 14.54
CA CYS A 66 3.42 2.30 14.55
C CYS A 66 3.19 1.38 13.35
N VAL A 67 1.95 1.32 12.84
CA VAL A 67 1.55 0.36 11.79
C VAL A 67 1.37 1.09 10.45
N PHE A 68 0.75 2.27 10.46
CA PHE A 68 0.51 3.07 9.25
C PHE A 68 1.78 3.70 8.68
N ARG A 69 2.66 4.26 9.52
CA ARG A 69 3.92 4.88 9.07
C ARG A 69 4.80 3.96 8.21
N PRO A 70 5.11 2.72 8.60
CA PRO A 70 5.93 1.84 7.75
C PRO A 70 5.24 1.44 6.43
N MET A 71 3.91 1.50 6.35
CA MET A 71 3.17 1.24 5.10
C MET A 71 3.20 2.43 4.14
N ILE A 72 3.04 3.65 4.65
CA ILE A 72 2.79 4.86 3.84
C ILE A 72 4.04 5.71 3.61
N TYR A 73 4.94 5.83 4.60
CA TYR A 73 5.99 6.85 4.55
C TYR A 73 6.94 6.71 3.35
N GLY A 74 7.34 5.49 2.99
CA GLY A 74 8.18 5.35 1.79
C GLY A 74 7.38 5.34 0.47
N ALA A 75 6.05 5.44 0.55
CA ALA A 75 5.10 5.40 -0.55
C ALA A 75 4.80 6.84 -1.00
N GLU A 76 4.80 7.79 -0.06
CA GLU A 76 4.76 9.24 -0.30
C GLU A 76 5.95 9.74 -1.14
N THR A 77 7.14 9.12 -1.00
CA THR A 77 8.37 9.53 -1.71
C THR A 77 8.57 8.87 -3.07
N ARG A 78 7.63 8.07 -3.57
CA ARG A 78 7.76 7.39 -4.87
C ARG A 78 6.51 7.60 -5.71
N ALA A 79 6.68 7.74 -7.04
CA ALA A 79 5.57 7.66 -7.98
C ALA A 79 4.97 6.24 -7.95
N LEU A 80 4.05 6.00 -7.02
CA LEU A 80 3.31 4.75 -6.92
C LEU A 80 2.40 4.62 -8.13
N THR A 81 2.39 3.44 -8.74
CA THR A 81 1.35 3.08 -9.70
C THR A 81 0.00 2.97 -8.97
N THR A 82 -1.12 3.26 -9.65
CA THR A 82 -2.47 3.17 -9.06
C THR A 82 -2.74 1.79 -8.42
N GLN A 83 -2.14 0.73 -8.98
CA GLN A 83 -2.23 -0.64 -8.45
C GLN A 83 -1.56 -0.80 -7.08
N ALA A 84 -0.43 -0.13 -6.86
CA ALA A 84 0.24 -0.13 -5.56
C ALA A 84 -0.59 0.57 -4.48
N GLN A 85 -1.26 1.66 -4.83
CA GLN A 85 -2.15 2.40 -3.92
C GLN A 85 -3.36 1.55 -3.53
N ILE A 86 -3.96 0.83 -4.48
CA ILE A 86 -5.08 -0.10 -4.22
C ILE A 86 -4.65 -1.22 -3.27
N LYS A 87 -3.47 -1.81 -3.48
CA LYS A 87 -2.90 -2.85 -2.59
C LYS A 87 -2.70 -2.33 -1.16
N LEU A 88 -2.16 -1.12 -1.01
CA LEU A 88 -1.97 -0.48 0.30
C LEU A 88 -3.30 -0.15 0.99
N ALA A 89 -4.28 0.38 0.25
CA ALA A 89 -5.62 0.67 0.76
C ALA A 89 -6.35 -0.61 1.20
N ALA A 90 -6.26 -1.69 0.42
CA ALA A 90 -6.84 -2.98 0.78
C ALA A 90 -6.21 -3.54 2.07
N ALA A 91 -4.90 -3.46 2.23
CA ALA A 91 -4.21 -3.86 3.46
C ALA A 91 -4.68 -3.03 4.66
N GLN A 92 -4.78 -1.70 4.49
CA GLN A 92 -5.27 -0.76 5.49
C GLN A 92 -6.69 -1.11 5.97
N THR A 93 -7.61 -1.45 5.06
CA THR A 93 -8.98 -1.85 5.40
C THR A 93 -9.03 -3.19 6.13
N LYS A 94 -8.15 -4.14 5.78
CA LYS A 94 -8.08 -5.42 6.51
C LYS A 94 -7.65 -5.21 7.95
N PHE A 95 -6.64 -4.37 8.21
CA PHE A 95 -6.21 -4.05 9.57
C PHE A 95 -7.31 -3.43 10.43
N THR A 96 -8.08 -2.48 9.89
CA THR A 96 -9.17 -1.83 10.63
C THR A 96 -10.38 -2.76 10.85
N TYR A 97 -10.63 -3.68 9.93
CA TYR A 97 -11.64 -4.73 10.11
C TYR A 97 -11.27 -5.69 11.25
N TRP A 98 -9.99 -6.08 11.36
CA TRP A 98 -9.51 -6.92 12.46
C TRP A 98 -9.67 -6.25 13.84
N ASP A 99 -9.47 -4.93 13.92
CA ASP A 99 -9.65 -4.16 15.15
C ASP A 99 -11.14 -4.02 15.57
N ARG A 100 -12.08 -4.10 14.62
CA ARG A 100 -13.53 -3.97 14.87
C ARG A 100 -14.26 -5.29 15.12
N LYS A 101 -13.62 -6.45 15.03
CA LYS A 101 -14.31 -7.72 15.32
C LYS A 101 -14.81 -7.70 16.77
N PRO A 102 -16.12 -7.89 17.01
CA PRO A 102 -16.59 -8.11 18.36
C PRO A 102 -15.88 -9.36 18.87
N THR A 103 -15.11 -9.22 19.94
CA THR A 103 -14.71 -10.35 20.76
C THR A 103 -16.00 -10.98 21.24
N SER A 104 -16.38 -12.12 20.65
CA SER A 104 -17.36 -13.01 21.27
C SER A 104 -16.87 -13.26 22.69
N GLU A 105 -17.74 -12.93 23.65
CA GLU A 105 -17.53 -12.99 25.10
C GLU A 105 -16.84 -14.28 25.57
#